data_AF-A0A518HSR6-F1
#
_entry.id   AF-A0A518HSR6-F1
#
_cell.length_a   1.000
_cell.length_b   1.000
_cell.length_c   1.000
_cell.angle_alpha   90.00
_cell.angle_beta   90.00
_cell.angle_gamma   90.00
#
_symmetry.space_group_name_H-M   'P 1'
#
loop_
_entity.id
_entity.type
_entity.pdbx_description
1 polymer ?
#
loop_
_entity_poly.entity_id
_entity_poly.type
_entity_poly.pdbx_seq_one_letter_code
_entity_poly.pdbx_strand_id
1 'polypeptide(L)'
;MKQNKIEGSSKEKRSDYVATVREGAIAANVFVGQTQDGRDYHYYLLSRSWKSTRTNKEGYSNRFFGQNAQAIGKVAELAAAKCEELDSGSERDQQEAA
;
A
#
# COMPACT_ATOMS: atom_id res chain seq x y z
N MET A 1 16.87 -25.25 -22.37
CA MET A 1 15.98 -24.74 -21.31
C MET A 1 16.06 -23.21 -21.32
N LYS A 2 15.06 -22.52 -21.88
CA LYS A 2 15.07 -21.05 -22.02
C LYS A 2 14.64 -20.45 -20.68
N GLN A 3 15.50 -19.60 -20.11
CA GLN A 3 15.23 -18.89 -18.85
C GLN A 3 14.27 -17.74 -19.12
N ASN A 4 13.11 -17.72 -18.45
CA ASN A 4 12.21 -16.58 -18.45
C ASN A 4 12.83 -15.46 -17.60
N LYS A 5 13.36 -14.44 -18.29
CA LYS A 5 13.79 -13.17 -17.72
C LYS A 5 12.53 -12.37 -17.37
N ILE A 6 12.17 -12.33 -16.09
CA ILE A 6 11.12 -11.42 -15.62
C ILE A 6 11.76 -10.04 -15.50
N GLU A 7 11.69 -9.27 -16.58
CA GLU A 7 12.03 -7.86 -16.57
C GLU A 7 10.95 -7.12 -15.78
N GLY A 8 11.27 -6.74 -14.54
CA GLY A 8 10.48 -5.79 -13.75
C GLY A 8 10.61 -4.39 -14.33
N SER A 9 9.94 -4.18 -15.47
CA SER A 9 9.24 -2.94 -15.84
C SER A 9 8.38 -2.51 -14.64
N SER A 10 8.22 -1.24 -14.24
CA SER A 10 8.38 0.02 -14.92
C SER A 10 8.66 1.10 -13.87
N LYS A 11 9.14 2.25 -14.31
CA LYS A 11 9.18 3.49 -13.53
C LYS A 11 7.73 3.99 -13.42
N GLU A 12 6.89 3.29 -12.65
CA GLU A 12 5.48 3.66 -12.48
C GLU A 12 5.43 4.99 -11.74
N LYS A 13 4.65 5.93 -12.31
CA LYS A 13 4.27 7.19 -11.69
C LYS A 13 3.94 6.89 -10.23
N ARG A 14 4.53 7.63 -9.29
CA ARG A 14 4.10 7.57 -7.88
C ARG A 14 2.60 7.82 -7.90
N SER A 15 1.81 6.76 -7.76
CA SER A 15 0.42 6.88 -7.37
C SER A 15 0.50 7.55 -6.01
N ASP A 16 0.05 8.80 -5.93
CA ASP A 16 0.08 9.58 -4.70
C ASP A 16 -0.80 8.86 -3.69
N TYR A 17 -0.14 8.09 -2.82
CA TYR A 17 -0.77 7.52 -1.66
C TYR A 17 -1.05 8.67 -0.69
N VAL A 18 -2.23 8.64 -0.07
CA VAL A 18 -2.65 9.66 0.89
C VAL A 18 -2.14 9.38 2.30
N ALA A 19 -1.79 8.12 2.58
CA ALA A 19 -1.18 7.73 3.84
C ALA A 19 -0.28 6.50 3.68
N THR A 20 0.66 6.33 4.62
CA THR A 20 1.46 5.11 4.76
C THR A 20 1.49 4.67 6.21
N VAL A 21 1.29 3.38 6.43
CA VAL A 21 1.45 2.70 7.72
C VAL A 21 2.62 1.73 7.62
N ARG A 22 3.44 1.61 8.68
CA ARG A 22 4.65 0.77 8.65
C ARG A 22 4.93 0.08 9.98
N GLU A 23 5.34 -1.19 9.90
CA GLU A 23 5.91 -1.97 10.99
C GLU A 23 7.16 -2.71 10.47
N GLY A 24 8.34 -2.26 10.90
CA GLY A 24 9.62 -2.84 10.46
C GLY A 24 9.77 -2.87 8.94
N ALA A 25 9.86 -4.07 8.39
CA ALA A 25 10.02 -4.30 6.94
C ALA A 25 8.69 -4.32 6.17
N ILE A 26 7.53 -4.28 6.83
CA ILE A 26 6.20 -4.31 6.21
C ILE A 26 5.59 -2.90 6.23
N ALA A 27 4.98 -2.50 5.13
CA ALA A 27 4.26 -1.23 5.03
C ALA A 27 2.97 -1.40 4.22
N ALA A 28 1.97 -0.56 4.49
CA ALA A 28 0.78 -0.40 3.68
C ALA A 28 0.69 1.05 3.21
N ASN A 29 0.45 1.26 1.92
CA ASN A 29 0.13 2.57 1.37
C ASN A 29 -1.37 2.63 1.11
N VAL A 30 -2.01 3.72 1.53
CA VAL A 30 -3.43 3.99 1.34
C VAL A 30 -3.60 4.90 0.12
N PHE A 31 -4.54 4.56 -0.74
CA PHE A 31 -4.85 5.21 -2.00
C PHE A 31 -6.31 5.62 -2.01
N VAL A 32 -6.63 6.61 -2.85
CA VAL A 32 -8.00 6.98 -3.19
C VAL A 32 -8.35 6.32 -4.52
N GLY A 33 -9.42 5.54 -4.52
CA GLY A 33 -10.08 5.04 -5.72
C GLY A 33 -11.39 5.78 -5.93
N GLN A 34 -11.93 5.70 -7.13
CA GLN A 34 -13.26 6.21 -7.44
C GLN A 34 -14.13 5.07 -7.96
N THR A 35 -15.33 4.94 -7.39
CA THR A 35 -16.34 3.98 -7.85
C THR A 35 -16.92 4.41 -9.19
N GLN A 36 -17.60 3.50 -9.89
CA GLN A 36 -18.25 3.82 -11.16
C GLN A 36 -19.33 4.93 -11.02
N ASP A 37 -19.90 5.07 -9.82
CA ASP A 37 -20.87 6.10 -9.46
C ASP A 37 -20.22 7.44 -9.06
N GLY A 38 -18.89 7.56 -9.12
CA GLY A 38 -18.16 8.80 -8.83
C GLY A 38 -17.90 9.06 -7.34
N ARG A 39 -18.22 8.12 -6.45
CA ARG A 39 -17.86 8.22 -5.01
C ARG A 39 -16.43 7.77 -4.78
N ASP A 40 -15.69 8.55 -4.01
CA ASP A 40 -14.34 8.23 -3.59
C ASP A 40 -14.37 7.14 -2.50
N TYR A 41 -13.37 6.27 -2.51
CA TYR A 41 -13.16 5.25 -1.48
C TYR A 41 -11.68 5.05 -1.22
N HIS A 42 -11.32 4.75 0.03
CA HIS A 42 -9.93 4.47 0.38
C HIS A 42 -9.62 2.97 0.37
N TYR A 43 -8.51 2.59 -0.24
CA TYR A 43 -8.00 1.21 -0.22
C TYR A 43 -6.50 1.19 0.02
N TYR A 44 -5.96 0.06 0.48
CA TYR A 44 -4.53 -0.04 0.79
C TYR A 44 -3.84 -1.22 0.10
N LEU A 45 -2.55 -1.04 -0.18
CA LEU A 45 -1.68 -2.09 -0.71
C LEU A 45 -0.51 -2.35 0.24
N LEU A 46 -0.38 -3.60 0.67
CA LEU A 46 0.74 -4.07 1.48
C LEU A 46 1.98 -4.33 0.64
N SER A 47 3.14 -3.99 1.18
CA SER A 47 4.43 -4.28 0.59
C SER A 47 5.47 -4.57 1.67
N ARG A 48 6.51 -5.32 1.30
CA ARG A 48 7.68 -5.59 2.12
C ARG A 48 8.92 -4.94 1.52
N SER A 49 9.62 -4.12 2.30
CA SER A 49 10.94 -3.62 1.93
C SER A 49 11.98 -4.74 2.03
N TRP A 50 12.90 -4.78 1.07
CA TRP A 50 14.06 -5.65 1.11
C TRP A 50 15.31 -4.89 0.70
N LYS A 51 16.44 -5.33 1.24
CA LYS A 51 17.77 -4.84 0.86
C LYS A 51 18.66 -6.05 0.59
N SER A 52 19.27 -6.09 -0.59
CA SER A 52 20.25 -7.12 -0.92
C SER A 52 21.61 -6.70 -0.38
N THR A 53 22.18 -7.52 0.48
CA THR A 53 23.53 -7.34 1.02
C THR A 53 24.61 -7.52 -0.06
N ARG A 54 24.33 -8.29 -1.12
CA ARG A 54 25.27 -8.58 -2.20
C ARG A 54 25.38 -7.47 -3.24
N THR A 55 24.27 -6.80 -3.55
CA THR A 55 24.23 -5.78 -4.62
C THR A 55 24.02 -4.36 -4.11
N ASN A 56 23.86 -4.18 -2.79
CA ASN A 56 23.45 -2.92 -2.13
C ASN A 56 22.15 -2.31 -2.69
N LYS A 57 21.37 -3.07 -3.47
CA LYS A 57 20.07 -2.63 -3.98
C LYS A 57 19.00 -2.82 -2.91
N GLU A 58 18.04 -1.92 -2.91
CA GLU A 58 16.83 -2.02 -2.10
C GLU A 58 15.59 -1.86 -2.97
N GLY A 59 14.45 -2.32 -2.45
CA GLY A 59 13.18 -2.21 -3.14
C GLY A 59 12.03 -2.75 -2.30
N TYR A 60 10.87 -2.82 -2.94
CA TYR A 60 9.63 -3.31 -2.35
C TYR A 60 9.18 -4.59 -3.06
N SER A 61 8.44 -5.45 -2.35
CA SER A 61 7.90 -6.68 -2.89
C SER A 61 6.60 -7.06 -2.20
N ASN A 62 5.67 -7.67 -2.95
CA ASN A 62 4.43 -8.22 -2.40
C ASN A 62 4.59 -9.68 -1.98
N ARG A 63 5.84 -10.16 -1.86
CA ARG A 63 6.17 -11.50 -1.35
C ARG A 63 6.51 -11.43 0.13
N PHE A 64 5.76 -12.16 0.93
CA PHE A 64 5.86 -12.21 2.38
C PHE A 64 6.42 -13.55 2.85
N PHE A 65 7.05 -13.56 4.02
CA PHE A 65 7.55 -14.77 4.67
C PHE A 65 6.78 -15.03 5.96
N GLY A 66 6.71 -16.28 6.42
CA GLY A 66 5.93 -16.64 7.62
C GLY A 66 6.29 -15.83 8.87
N GLN A 67 7.58 -15.49 9.06
CA GLN A 67 8.04 -14.62 10.15
C GLN A 67 7.45 -13.20 10.12
N ASN A 68 6.85 -12.77 9.00
CA ASN A 68 6.21 -11.46 8.86
C ASN A 68 4.75 -11.48 9.28
N ALA A 69 4.15 -12.62 9.64
CA ALA A 69 2.72 -12.76 9.89
C ALA A 69 2.19 -11.73 10.91
N GLN A 70 2.87 -11.58 12.05
CA GLN A 70 2.46 -10.61 13.07
C GLN A 70 2.51 -9.17 12.56
N ALA A 71 3.60 -8.79 11.87
CA ALA A 71 3.75 -7.45 11.31
C ALA A 71 2.72 -7.17 10.21
N ILE A 72 2.40 -8.16 9.38
CA ILE A 72 1.36 -8.04 8.35
C ILE A 72 0.00 -7.81 8.99
N GLY A 73 -0.37 -8.60 10.00
CA GLY A 73 -1.63 -8.43 10.71
C GLY A 73 -1.76 -7.03 11.31
N LYS A 74 -0.73 -6.60 12.06
CA LYS A 74 -0.70 -5.26 12.67
C LYS A 74 -0.80 -4.14 11.64
N VAL A 75 -0.05 -4.23 10.53
CA VAL A 75 -0.10 -3.19 9.49
C VAL A 75 -1.44 -3.20 8.76
N ALA A 76 -2.04 -4.37 8.52
CA ALA A 76 -3.35 -4.46 7.90
C ALA A 76 -4.45 -3.85 8.78
N GLU A 77 -4.44 -4.13 10.08
CA GLU A 77 -5.37 -3.53 11.05
C GLU A 77 -5.25 -2.00 11.08
N LEU A 78 -4.02 -1.49 11.20
CA LEU A 78 -3.76 -0.06 11.22
C LEU A 78 -4.13 0.62 9.89
N ALA A 79 -3.89 -0.04 8.75
CA ALA A 79 -4.25 0.48 7.44
C ALA A 79 -5.78 0.49 7.23
N ALA A 80 -6.50 -0.53 7.70
CA ALA A 80 -7.95 -0.58 7.67
C ALA A 80 -8.55 0.55 8.50
N ALA A 81 -8.08 0.73 9.75
CA ALA A 81 -8.49 1.85 10.59
C ALA A 81 -8.20 3.21 9.94
N LYS A 82 -7.09 3.31 9.19
CA LYS A 82 -6.75 4.54 8.48
C LYS A 82 -7.68 4.83 7.30
N CYS A 83 -8.12 3.81 6.56
CA CYS A 83 -9.15 3.99 5.52
C CYS A 83 -10.46 4.50 6.15
N GLU A 84 -10.93 3.89 7.24
CA GLU A 84 -12.16 4.30 7.92
C GLU A 84 -12.11 5.75 8.42
N GLU A 85 -10.97 6.17 8.98
CA GLU A 85 -10.72 7.56 9.40
C GLU A 85 -10.83 8.53 8.21
N LEU A 86 -10.27 8.16 7.06
CA LEU A 86 -10.25 8.99 5.86
C LEU A 86 -11.63 9.04 5.19
N ASP A 87 -12.32 7.90 5.07
CA ASP A 87 -13.67 7.84 4.52
C ASP A 87 -14.65 8.69 5.36
N SER A 88 -14.58 8.58 6.69
CA SER A 88 -15.37 9.40 7.62
C SER A 88 -15.02 10.89 7.57
N GLY A 89 -13.79 11.24 7.18
CA GLY A 89 -13.37 12.62 6.92
C GLY A 89 -13.96 13.16 5.62
N SER A 90 -13.86 12.39 4.54
CA SER A 90 -14.33 12.78 3.21
C SER A 90 -15.85 12.99 3.15
N GLU A 91 -16.64 12.19 3.86
CA GLU A 91 -18.11 12.37 3.93
C GLU A 91 -18.51 13.70 4.59
N ARG A 92 -17.75 14.16 5.59
CA ARG A 92 -18.00 15.44 6.28
C ARG A 92 -17.73 16.63 5.37
N ASP A 93 -16.62 16.59 4.63
CA ASP A 93 -16.24 17.65 3.70
C ASP A 93 -17.23 17.77 2.52
N GLN A 94 -17.82 16.64 2.09
CA GLN A 94 -18.84 16.63 1.03
C GLN A 94 -20.21 17.14 1.49
N GLN A 95 -20.57 17.00 2.78
CA GLN A 95 -21.82 17.52 3.33
C GLN A 95 -21.77 19.02 3.64
N GLU A 96 -20.62 19.59 3.99
CA GLU A 96 -20.49 21.04 4.23
C GLU A 96 -20.42 21.87 2.92
N ALA A 97 -20.11 21.24 1.80
CA ALA A 97 -20.00 21.90 0.48
C ALA A 97 -21.31 21.92 -0.34
N ALA A 98 -22.39 21.31 0.16
CA ALA A 98 -23.71 21.21 -0.50
C ALA A 98 -24.76 22.10 0.16
#